data_AF-A0A0Q5W852-F1
#
_entry.id   AF-A0A0Q5W852-F1
#
_cell.length_a   1.000
_cell.length_b   1.000
_cell.length_c   1.000
_cell.angle_alpha   90.00
_cell.angle_beta   90.00
_cell.angle_gamma   90.00
#
_symmetry.space_group_name_H-M   'P 1'
#
loop_
_entity.id
_entity.type
_entity.pdbx_description
1 polymer ?
#
loop_
_entity_poly.entity_id
_entity_poly.type
_entity_poly.pdbx_seq_one_letter_code
_entity_poly.pdbx_strand_id
1 'polypeptide(L)'
;MGDRTLPAGFDHPHASEEARRIAEQGTVLRVQVGSGVHGTSVDGQDDRDEMGICLEPPEHVTGVARVPAGVGERKASIPFEQYQRHTVWDRPGGLANRSGAGDLDVVVYSARKWARLALGGNPTVLLLLFVPDSDVVHRDEVGVELVDNAHRFVSRLAADRFLGYLSAQRSAMTGESGAHTNRPELVAEHGYDTKFAMHALRLGVQGTELLTTGRISLPVPEPDLAYLRAVRRGEVPLGDVLASIDDAERRLIGLRESTAVPDEPDRAWVDAWLHRSHLAFWSQHR
;
A
#
# COMPACT_ATOMS: atom_id res chain seq x y z
N MET A 1 5.05 19.92 11.28
CA MET A 1 4.85 18.58 11.87
C MET A 1 3.37 18.29 11.87
N GLY A 2 2.91 17.36 11.03
CA GLY A 2 1.50 16.94 10.99
C GLY A 2 1.14 16.00 12.14
N ASP A 3 -0.16 15.72 12.31
CA ASP A 3 -0.66 14.82 13.35
C ASP A 3 -0.09 13.39 13.17
N ARG A 4 0.43 12.81 14.26
CA ARG A 4 0.94 11.42 14.33
C ARG A 4 -0.03 10.49 15.05
N THR A 5 -1.17 10.99 15.54
CA THR A 5 -2.14 10.22 16.29
C THR A 5 -2.73 9.12 15.43
N LEU A 6 -2.81 7.92 16.00
CA LEU A 6 -3.38 6.71 15.46
C LEU A 6 -4.56 6.27 16.35
N PRO A 7 -5.61 5.65 15.78
CA PRO A 7 -6.74 5.14 16.57
C PRO A 7 -6.26 4.13 17.61
N ALA A 8 -6.99 3.97 18.71
CA ALA A 8 -6.63 3.03 19.77
C ALA A 8 -6.50 1.59 19.25
N GLY A 9 -5.73 0.77 19.95
CA GLY A 9 -5.58 -0.64 19.61
C GLY A 9 -6.91 -1.42 19.53
N PHE A 10 -6.89 -2.56 18.85
CA PHE A 10 -8.04 -3.43 18.64
C PHE A 10 -7.67 -4.91 18.79
N ASP A 11 -8.68 -5.78 18.86
CA ASP A 11 -8.52 -7.24 18.89
C ASP A 11 -8.05 -7.80 17.51
N HIS A 12 -6.88 -7.37 17.03
CA HIS A 12 -6.20 -7.83 15.81
C HIS A 12 -4.68 -8.03 16.06
N PRO A 13 -4.00 -9.01 15.42
CA PRO A 13 -2.60 -9.34 15.73
C PRO A 13 -1.65 -8.13 15.67
N HIS A 14 -1.88 -7.23 14.72
CA HIS A 14 -1.07 -6.03 14.48
C HIS A 14 -1.71 -4.74 15.02
N ALA A 15 -2.66 -4.84 15.95
CA ALA A 15 -3.37 -3.67 16.49
C ALA A 15 -3.24 -3.53 18.01
N SER A 16 -2.20 -4.07 18.63
CA SER A 16 -2.01 -3.87 20.07
C SER A 16 -1.67 -2.41 20.41
N GLU A 17 -2.00 -1.99 21.63
CA GLU A 17 -1.74 -0.63 22.12
C GLU A 17 -0.23 -0.31 22.19
N GLU A 18 0.60 -1.33 22.35
CA GLU A 18 2.06 -1.19 22.29
C GLU A 18 2.55 -0.98 20.86
N ALA A 19 2.03 -1.76 19.90
CA ALA A 19 2.31 -1.55 18.47
C ALA A 19 1.87 -0.15 18.00
N ARG A 20 0.72 0.34 18.49
CA ARG A 20 0.25 1.71 18.24
C ARG A 20 1.28 2.73 18.70
N ARG A 21 1.70 2.66 19.97
CA ARG A 21 2.67 3.62 20.56
C ARG A 21 3.99 3.63 19.80
N ILE A 22 4.51 2.45 19.43
CA ILE A 22 5.72 2.34 18.62
C ILE A 22 5.54 3.05 17.27
N ALA A 23 4.42 2.76 16.58
CA ALA A 23 4.12 3.37 15.30
C ALA A 23 4.00 4.91 15.41
N GLU A 24 3.25 5.43 16.37
CA GLU A 24 3.06 6.88 16.57
C GLU A 24 4.39 7.61 16.83
N GLN A 25 5.22 7.06 17.72
CA GLN A 25 6.48 7.69 18.12
C GLN A 25 7.49 7.66 16.96
N GLY A 26 7.58 6.53 16.26
CA GLY A 26 8.56 6.33 15.20
C GLY A 26 8.16 6.84 13.83
N THR A 27 6.91 7.29 13.61
CA THR A 27 6.41 7.67 12.26
C THR A 27 7.24 8.81 11.67
N VAL A 28 7.87 8.53 10.53
CA VAL A 28 8.67 9.51 9.75
C VAL A 28 7.91 10.02 8.53
N LEU A 29 7.01 9.20 7.99
CA LEU A 29 6.18 9.51 6.82
C LEU A 29 4.84 8.80 6.96
N ARG A 30 3.75 9.53 6.79
CA ARG A 30 2.38 9.01 6.69
C ARG A 30 1.64 9.80 5.63
N VAL A 31 1.01 9.10 4.72
CA VAL A 31 0.30 9.67 3.57
C VAL A 31 -1.08 9.05 3.49
N GLN A 32 -2.03 9.81 2.95
CA GLN A 32 -3.28 9.23 2.51
C GLN A 32 -2.98 8.35 1.30
N VAL A 33 -3.52 7.14 1.31
CA VAL A 33 -3.55 6.22 0.17
C VAL A 33 -5.03 5.94 -0.14
N GLY A 34 -5.35 5.20 -1.20
CA GLY A 34 -6.74 4.83 -1.50
C GLY A 34 -7.29 5.41 -2.80
N SER A 35 -8.57 5.14 -3.07
CA SER A 35 -9.20 5.47 -4.37
C SER A 35 -9.15 6.96 -4.71
N GLY A 36 -9.21 7.84 -3.71
CA GLY A 36 -9.14 9.29 -3.86
C GLY A 36 -7.79 9.74 -4.44
N VAL A 37 -6.69 9.21 -3.92
CA VAL A 37 -5.33 9.55 -4.37
C VAL A 37 -5.06 9.07 -5.80
N HIS A 38 -5.72 7.99 -6.22
CA HIS A 38 -5.68 7.53 -7.61
C HIS A 38 -6.65 8.28 -8.54
N GLY A 39 -7.56 9.10 -7.98
CA GLY A 39 -8.64 9.77 -8.71
C GLY A 39 -9.81 8.86 -9.07
N THR A 40 -9.87 7.62 -8.59
CA THR A 40 -10.83 6.58 -9.04
C THR A 40 -12.13 6.52 -8.24
N SER A 41 -12.33 7.43 -7.29
CA SER A 41 -13.53 7.49 -6.44
C SER A 41 -14.79 7.88 -7.21
N VAL A 42 -15.92 7.29 -6.85
CA VAL A 42 -17.18 7.46 -7.60
C VAL A 42 -18.13 8.49 -6.94
N ASP A 43 -18.08 8.74 -5.63
CA ASP A 43 -19.14 9.54 -4.97
C ASP A 43 -18.68 10.52 -3.86
N GLY A 44 -17.38 10.87 -3.80
CA GLY A 44 -16.88 11.94 -2.92
C GLY A 44 -17.03 11.69 -1.41
N GLN A 45 -17.38 10.47 -1.00
CA GLN A 45 -17.45 10.01 0.40
C GLN A 45 -16.56 8.78 0.58
N ASP A 46 -15.25 8.97 0.42
CA ASP A 46 -14.30 7.87 0.51
C ASP A 46 -14.00 7.50 1.97
N ASP A 47 -13.71 6.22 2.17
CA ASP A 47 -12.88 5.77 3.28
C ASP A 47 -11.51 6.45 3.21
N ARG A 48 -10.98 6.82 4.37
CA ARG A 48 -9.65 7.41 4.46
C ARG A 48 -8.66 6.29 4.69
N ASP A 49 -8.01 5.81 3.63
CA ASP A 49 -6.88 4.90 3.79
C ASP A 49 -5.60 5.70 4.06
N GLU A 50 -4.78 5.27 5.01
CA GLU A 50 -3.48 5.85 5.30
C GLU A 50 -2.39 4.79 5.34
N MET A 51 -1.24 5.13 4.77
CA MET A 51 -0.04 4.32 4.85
C MET A 51 1.10 5.14 5.45
N GLY A 52 1.84 4.54 6.38
CA GLY A 52 3.02 5.15 6.95
C GLY A 52 4.18 4.20 7.16
N ILE A 53 5.31 4.80 7.54
CA ILE A 53 6.55 4.13 7.90
C ILE A 53 7.01 4.70 9.24
N CYS A 54 7.41 3.81 10.14
CA CYS A 54 7.98 4.19 11.43
C CYS A 54 9.35 3.56 11.66
N LEU A 55 10.24 4.29 12.31
CA LEU A 55 11.50 3.76 12.83
C LEU A 55 11.24 3.01 14.13
N GLU A 56 11.83 1.83 14.27
CA GLU A 56 11.60 0.98 15.43
C GLU A 56 12.52 1.35 16.62
N PRO A 57 12.08 1.20 17.87
CA PRO A 57 12.96 1.28 19.05
C PRO A 57 14.09 0.24 18.99
N PRO A 58 15.25 0.49 19.61
CA PRO A 58 16.44 -0.35 19.48
C PRO A 58 16.21 -1.79 19.95
N GLU A 59 15.39 -2.00 20.97
CA GLU A 59 15.03 -3.32 21.50
C GLU A 59 14.25 -4.20 20.51
N HIS A 60 13.58 -3.60 19.51
CA HIS A 60 12.88 -4.32 18.43
C HIS A 60 13.77 -4.54 17.19
N VAL A 61 14.89 -3.82 17.08
CA VAL A 61 15.84 -3.95 15.95
C VAL A 61 17.00 -4.87 16.31
N THR A 62 17.68 -4.59 17.42
CA THR A 62 18.87 -5.32 17.88
C THR A 62 18.59 -6.22 19.08
N GLY A 63 17.45 -6.04 19.75
CA GLY A 63 17.03 -6.84 20.90
C GLY A 63 16.06 -7.97 20.54
N VAL A 64 15.42 -8.52 21.57
CA VAL A 64 14.43 -9.61 21.47
C VAL A 64 13.01 -9.15 21.79
N ALA A 65 12.77 -7.83 21.84
CA ALA A 65 11.47 -7.27 22.21
C ALA A 65 10.39 -7.65 21.20
N ARG A 66 9.20 -7.92 21.74
CA ARG A 66 8.01 -8.34 20.99
C ARG A 66 6.83 -7.59 21.57
N VAL A 67 5.86 -7.27 20.72
CA VAL A 67 4.60 -6.67 21.15
C VAL A 67 3.56 -7.77 21.42
N PRO A 68 2.59 -7.55 22.32
CA PRO A 68 1.43 -8.42 22.42
C PRO A 68 0.76 -8.54 21.04
N ALA A 69 0.43 -9.76 20.64
CA ALA A 69 -0.55 -9.95 19.59
C ALA A 69 -1.87 -9.41 20.14
N GLY A 70 -2.49 -8.48 19.43
CA GLY A 70 -3.78 -7.95 19.88
C GLY A 70 -4.90 -8.98 19.70
N VAL A 71 -4.73 -10.29 19.90
CA VAL A 71 -5.83 -11.28 19.76
C VAL A 71 -6.01 -12.10 21.02
N GLY A 72 -7.18 -11.99 21.65
CA GLY A 72 -7.71 -12.92 22.66
C GLY A 72 -6.97 -12.98 24.01
N GLU A 73 -7.49 -13.81 24.93
CA GLU A 73 -6.97 -13.98 26.30
C GLU A 73 -5.58 -14.64 26.39
N ARG A 74 -5.02 -15.13 25.28
CA ARG A 74 -3.71 -15.77 25.25
C ARG A 74 -2.62 -14.72 25.05
N LYS A 75 -1.65 -14.71 25.97
CA LYS A 75 -0.41 -13.91 25.96
C LYS A 75 0.55 -14.25 24.80
N ALA A 76 0.06 -14.35 23.57
CA ALA A 76 0.94 -14.50 22.41
C ALA A 76 1.62 -13.16 22.12
N SER A 77 2.92 -13.17 21.82
CA SER A 77 3.65 -11.98 21.40
C SER A 77 4.24 -12.19 20.00
N ILE A 78 4.27 -11.12 19.21
CA ILE A 78 4.76 -11.12 17.83
C ILE A 78 5.89 -10.10 17.66
N PRO A 79 6.78 -10.27 16.67
CA PRO A 79 7.68 -9.20 16.28
C PRO A 79 6.87 -7.98 15.82
N PHE A 80 7.33 -6.79 16.14
CA PHE A 80 6.73 -5.58 15.60
C PHE A 80 7.17 -5.40 14.13
N GLU A 81 6.23 -5.58 13.22
CA GLU A 81 6.43 -5.43 11.78
C GLU A 81 5.53 -4.34 11.18
N GLN A 82 4.38 -4.10 11.81
CA GLN A 82 3.44 -3.05 11.44
C GLN A 82 2.43 -2.81 12.57
N TYR A 83 1.82 -1.64 12.56
CA TYR A 83 0.53 -1.36 13.18
C TYR A 83 -0.55 -1.30 12.08
N GLN A 84 -1.69 -1.97 12.26
CA GLN A 84 -2.80 -1.94 11.31
C GLN A 84 -4.12 -1.79 12.06
N ARG A 85 -4.94 -0.84 11.61
CA ARG A 85 -6.19 -0.49 12.28
C ARG A 85 -7.23 0.06 11.32
N HIS A 86 -8.44 -0.49 11.39
CA HIS A 86 -9.60 0.00 10.67
C HIS A 86 -10.64 0.42 11.70
N THR A 87 -11.12 1.67 11.68
CA THR A 87 -12.08 2.18 12.70
C THR A 87 -13.43 1.48 12.63
N VAL A 88 -13.78 0.91 11.47
CA VAL A 88 -15.03 0.16 11.29
C VAL A 88 -15.12 -1.07 12.20
N TRP A 89 -13.99 -1.58 12.68
CA TRP A 89 -13.94 -2.71 13.62
C TRP A 89 -14.57 -2.40 14.98
N ASP A 90 -14.75 -1.13 15.34
CA ASP A 90 -15.34 -0.74 16.63
C ASP A 90 -16.85 -0.97 16.69
N ARG A 91 -17.46 -1.15 15.51
CA ARG A 91 -18.89 -1.40 15.36
C ARG A 91 -19.19 -2.89 15.62
N PRO A 92 -20.43 -3.24 16.01
CA PRO A 92 -20.85 -4.64 16.09
C PRO A 92 -20.51 -5.38 14.79
N GLY A 93 -19.93 -6.58 14.89
CA GLY A 93 -19.37 -7.33 13.76
C GLY A 93 -17.84 -7.36 13.71
N GLY A 94 -17.16 -6.40 14.36
CA GLY A 94 -15.71 -6.45 14.57
C GLY A 94 -14.93 -6.54 13.26
N LEU A 95 -13.99 -7.50 13.20
CA LEU A 95 -13.12 -7.74 12.04
C LEU A 95 -13.87 -8.13 10.75
N ALA A 96 -15.15 -8.53 10.83
CA ALA A 96 -15.95 -8.87 9.65
C ALA A 96 -16.48 -7.62 8.91
N ASN A 97 -16.42 -6.45 9.54
CA ASN A 97 -16.91 -5.22 8.95
C ASN A 97 -16.03 -4.76 7.78
N ARG A 98 -16.68 -4.18 6.76
CA ARG A 98 -16.02 -3.56 5.61
C ARG A 98 -16.08 -2.04 5.75
N SER A 99 -14.95 -1.38 5.51
CA SER A 99 -14.83 0.07 5.57
C SER A 99 -15.71 0.75 4.53
N GLY A 100 -16.22 1.92 4.91
CA GLY A 100 -16.99 2.79 4.02
C GLY A 100 -16.77 4.26 4.38
N ALA A 101 -17.67 5.11 3.88
CA ALA A 101 -17.60 6.56 4.07
C ALA A 101 -17.38 6.94 5.56
N GLY A 102 -16.30 7.69 5.81
CA GLY A 102 -15.95 8.20 7.14
C GLY A 102 -15.17 7.22 8.03
N ASP A 103 -14.90 6.00 7.57
CA ASP A 103 -13.96 5.10 8.25
C ASP A 103 -12.50 5.44 7.91
N LEU A 104 -11.59 5.18 8.85
CA LEU A 104 -10.14 5.32 8.70
C LEU A 104 -9.48 3.94 8.75
N ASP A 105 -8.76 3.62 7.69
CA ASP A 105 -7.97 2.41 7.53
C ASP A 105 -6.49 2.78 7.48
N VAL A 106 -5.77 2.56 8.58
CA VAL A 106 -4.36 2.92 8.69
C VAL A 106 -3.46 1.71 8.81
N VAL A 107 -2.37 1.72 8.03
CA VAL A 107 -1.25 0.79 8.20
C VAL A 107 0.06 1.58 8.31
N VAL A 108 0.78 1.38 9.42
CA VAL A 108 2.13 1.93 9.60
C VAL A 108 3.11 0.77 9.69
N TYR A 109 3.96 0.64 8.69
CA TYR A 109 4.98 -0.41 8.63
C TYR A 109 6.20 -0.03 9.47
N SER A 110 6.89 -1.03 10.00
CA SER A 110 8.27 -0.85 10.43
C SER A 110 9.14 -0.47 9.21
N ALA A 111 10.13 0.40 9.40
CA ALA A 111 10.97 0.89 8.31
C ALA A 111 11.68 -0.25 7.58
N ARG A 112 12.15 -1.25 8.34
CA ARG A 112 12.79 -2.45 7.77
C ARG A 112 11.82 -3.30 6.93
N LYS A 113 10.59 -3.52 7.40
CA LYS A 113 9.58 -4.27 6.62
C LYS A 113 9.23 -3.54 5.35
N TRP A 114 8.92 -2.24 5.46
CA TRP A 114 8.57 -1.42 4.31
C TRP A 114 9.69 -1.41 3.28
N ALA A 115 10.94 -1.15 3.71
CA ALA A 115 12.10 -1.11 2.82
C ALA A 115 12.29 -2.43 2.07
N ARG A 116 12.17 -3.58 2.76
CA ARG A 116 12.25 -4.90 2.11
C ARG A 116 11.16 -5.11 1.06
N LEU A 117 9.94 -4.65 1.32
CA LEU A 117 8.84 -4.75 0.36
C LEU A 117 9.03 -3.80 -0.83
N ALA A 118 9.45 -2.56 -0.57
CA ALA A 118 9.72 -1.54 -1.59
C ALA A 118 10.88 -1.93 -2.51
N LEU A 119 12.01 -2.38 -1.96
CA LEU A 119 13.14 -2.97 -2.70
C LEU A 119 12.71 -4.20 -3.52
N GLY A 120 11.68 -4.91 -3.06
CA GLY A 120 11.11 -6.04 -3.77
C GLY A 120 10.15 -5.64 -4.89
N GLY A 121 9.91 -4.35 -5.13
CA GLY A 121 9.03 -3.83 -6.17
C GLY A 121 7.53 -3.89 -5.84
N ASN A 122 7.16 -4.00 -4.55
CA ASN A 122 5.75 -4.16 -4.17
C ASN A 122 4.93 -2.91 -4.54
N PRO A 123 3.88 -3.05 -5.40
CA PRO A 123 3.17 -1.91 -5.97
C PRO A 123 2.48 -1.06 -4.92
N THR A 124 1.91 -1.69 -3.88
CA THR A 124 1.12 -0.99 -2.86
C THR A 124 2.00 -0.10 -1.98
N VAL A 125 3.14 -0.60 -1.52
CA VAL A 125 4.00 0.17 -0.61
C VAL A 125 4.86 1.21 -1.32
N LEU A 126 5.13 1.02 -2.61
CA LEU A 126 5.88 1.99 -3.43
C LEU A 126 5.10 3.29 -3.65
N LEU A 127 3.76 3.24 -3.66
CA LEU A 127 2.91 4.43 -3.83
C LEU A 127 3.27 5.53 -2.84
N LEU A 128 3.63 5.16 -1.61
CA LEU A 128 3.99 6.07 -0.54
C LEU A 128 5.10 7.07 -0.94
N LEU A 129 6.01 6.68 -1.83
CA LEU A 129 7.10 7.53 -2.33
C LEU A 129 6.67 8.55 -3.38
N PHE A 130 5.48 8.41 -3.95
CA PHE A 130 5.01 9.20 -5.09
C PHE A 130 3.71 9.96 -4.79
N VAL A 131 3.18 9.87 -3.57
CA VAL A 131 1.99 10.63 -3.16
C VAL A 131 2.30 12.13 -3.19
N PRO A 132 1.43 12.97 -3.79
CA PRO A 132 1.62 14.42 -3.82
C PRO A 132 1.57 15.03 -2.41
N ASP A 133 2.23 16.17 -2.24
CA ASP A 133 2.33 16.87 -0.95
C ASP A 133 0.95 17.23 -0.33
N SER A 134 -0.10 17.40 -1.15
CA SER A 134 -1.47 17.65 -0.71
C SER A 134 -2.07 16.51 0.12
N ASP A 135 -1.59 15.30 -0.08
CA ASP A 135 -2.09 14.06 0.53
C ASP A 135 -1.13 13.53 1.61
N VAL A 136 -0.10 14.30 1.98
CA VAL A 136 0.81 13.99 3.07
C VAL A 136 0.18 14.35 4.41
N VAL A 137 -0.03 13.35 5.27
CA VAL A 137 -0.56 13.53 6.63
C VAL A 137 0.55 13.94 7.59
N HIS A 138 1.72 13.31 7.47
CA HIS A 138 2.89 13.61 8.26
C HIS A 138 4.17 13.33 7.46
N ARG A 139 5.15 14.21 7.54
CA ARG A 139 6.50 14.01 7.00
C ARG A 139 7.50 14.80 7.85
N ASP A 140 8.55 14.14 8.33
CA ASP A 140 9.72 14.79 8.93
C ASP A 140 10.93 14.74 7.99
N GLU A 141 12.11 15.18 8.47
CA GLU A 141 13.34 15.23 7.67
C GLU A 141 13.78 13.85 7.15
N VAL A 142 13.56 12.78 7.91
CA VAL A 142 13.86 11.40 7.48
C VAL A 142 12.90 10.99 6.36
N GLY A 143 11.62 11.35 6.50
CA GLY A 143 10.61 11.15 5.45
C GLY A 143 10.88 11.97 4.18
N VAL A 144 11.41 13.20 4.30
CA VAL A 144 11.83 14.02 3.15
C VAL A 144 12.98 13.34 2.40
N GLU A 145 14.05 12.95 3.11
CA GLU A 145 15.20 12.27 2.50
C GLU A 145 14.76 11.00 1.75
N LEU A 146 13.83 10.25 2.34
CA LEU A 146 13.28 9.04 1.73
C LEU A 146 12.57 9.32 0.39
N VAL A 147 11.66 10.31 0.36
CA VAL A 147 10.87 10.67 -0.83
C VAL A 147 11.77 11.26 -1.93
N ASP A 148 12.70 12.13 -1.57
CA ASP A 148 13.65 12.73 -2.53
C ASP A 148 14.52 11.66 -3.23
N ASN A 149 14.69 10.50 -2.58
CA ASN A 149 15.43 9.36 -3.09
C ASN A 149 14.54 8.20 -3.56
N ALA A 150 13.27 8.45 -3.89
CA ALA A 150 12.34 7.42 -4.38
C ALA A 150 12.90 6.56 -5.53
N HIS A 151 13.67 7.18 -6.44
CA HIS A 151 14.34 6.53 -7.56
C HIS A 151 15.27 5.38 -7.15
N ARG A 152 15.80 5.37 -5.92
CA ARG A 152 16.68 4.33 -5.39
C ARG A 152 15.96 3.00 -5.15
N PHE A 153 14.64 3.00 -5.01
CA PHE A 153 13.82 1.80 -4.79
C PHE A 153 13.33 1.18 -6.11
N VAL A 154 13.38 1.92 -7.21
CA VAL A 154 12.79 1.49 -8.48
C VAL A 154 13.76 0.59 -9.24
N SER A 155 13.25 -0.55 -9.71
CA SER A 155 14.01 -1.52 -10.49
C SER A 155 13.10 -2.41 -11.34
N ARG A 156 13.70 -3.17 -12.26
CA ARG A 156 13.00 -4.15 -13.11
C ARG A 156 12.29 -5.24 -12.29
N LEU A 157 12.73 -5.50 -11.05
CA LEU A 157 12.07 -6.43 -10.13
C LEU A 157 10.58 -6.08 -9.88
N ALA A 158 10.19 -4.82 -10.05
CA ALA A 158 8.80 -4.41 -9.95
C ALA A 158 7.90 -5.11 -10.98
N ALA A 159 8.40 -5.44 -12.18
CA ALA A 159 7.59 -6.05 -13.23
C ALA A 159 6.87 -7.32 -12.77
N ASP A 160 7.59 -8.22 -12.10
CA ASP A 160 7.03 -9.48 -11.60
C ASP A 160 6.04 -9.27 -10.46
N ARG A 161 6.26 -8.27 -9.61
CA ARG A 161 5.29 -7.93 -8.57
C ARG A 161 4.03 -7.35 -9.17
N PHE A 162 4.13 -6.35 -10.05
CA PHE A 162 2.96 -5.76 -10.69
C PHE A 162 2.15 -6.81 -11.47
N LEU A 163 2.82 -7.71 -12.22
CA LEU A 163 2.17 -8.85 -12.89
C LEU A 163 1.47 -9.80 -11.92
N GLY A 164 2.16 -10.21 -10.85
CA GLY A 164 1.58 -11.13 -9.86
C GLY A 164 0.35 -10.55 -9.16
N TYR A 165 0.39 -9.27 -8.79
CA TYR A 165 -0.76 -8.59 -8.20
C TYR A 165 -1.89 -8.41 -9.22
N LEU A 166 -1.59 -8.04 -10.46
CA LEU A 166 -2.59 -7.89 -11.53
C LEU A 166 -3.31 -9.22 -11.79
N SER A 167 -2.55 -10.31 -11.93
CA SER A 167 -3.09 -11.66 -12.12
C SER A 167 -3.98 -12.08 -10.93
N ALA A 168 -3.57 -11.78 -9.69
CA ALA A 168 -4.40 -12.05 -8.52
C ALA A 168 -5.73 -11.26 -8.53
N GLN A 169 -5.72 -10.00 -8.97
CA GLN A 169 -6.94 -9.19 -9.13
C GLN A 169 -7.84 -9.76 -10.24
N ARG A 170 -7.25 -10.21 -11.36
CA ARG A 170 -7.98 -10.87 -12.46
C ARG A 170 -8.67 -12.16 -12.00
N SER A 171 -7.96 -13.06 -11.31
CA SER A 171 -8.56 -14.30 -10.81
C SER A 171 -9.65 -14.04 -9.76
N ALA A 172 -9.48 -13.01 -8.91
CA ALA A 172 -10.52 -12.60 -7.96
C ALA A 172 -11.76 -12.00 -8.65
N MET A 173 -11.58 -11.31 -9.77
CA MET A 173 -12.65 -10.76 -10.60
C MET A 173 -13.49 -11.84 -11.29
N THR A 174 -12.86 -12.91 -11.80
CA THR A 174 -13.55 -13.98 -12.55
C THR A 174 -14.09 -15.11 -11.68
N GLY A 175 -13.67 -15.18 -10.41
CA GLY A 175 -14.13 -16.21 -9.47
C GLY A 175 -13.58 -17.61 -9.73
N GLU A 176 -12.39 -17.70 -10.33
CA GLU A 176 -11.68 -18.97 -10.45
C GLU A 176 -11.43 -19.60 -9.06
N SER A 177 -11.70 -20.91 -8.97
CA SER A 177 -11.82 -21.69 -7.74
C SER A 177 -10.71 -21.44 -6.72
N GLY A 178 -11.09 -20.94 -5.54
CA GLY A 178 -10.18 -20.66 -4.41
C GLY A 178 -9.92 -19.17 -4.16
N ALA A 179 -10.29 -18.29 -5.09
CA ALA A 179 -10.32 -16.86 -4.86
C ALA A 179 -11.61 -16.47 -4.12
N HIS A 180 -11.50 -15.75 -3.01
CA HIS A 180 -12.66 -15.13 -2.36
C HIS A 180 -13.22 -14.04 -3.29
N THR A 181 -14.23 -14.38 -4.10
CA THR A 181 -15.02 -13.38 -4.85
C THR A 181 -15.78 -12.54 -3.83
N ASN A 182 -15.25 -11.36 -3.50
CA ASN A 182 -15.66 -10.65 -2.30
C ASN A 182 -16.93 -9.80 -2.47
N ARG A 183 -17.46 -9.61 -3.69
CA ARG A 183 -18.57 -8.67 -3.91
C ARG A 183 -19.66 -9.21 -4.85
N PRO A 184 -20.48 -10.18 -4.39
CA PRO A 184 -21.59 -10.72 -5.19
C PRO A 184 -22.56 -9.63 -5.68
N GLU A 185 -22.68 -8.53 -4.93
CA GLU A 185 -23.48 -7.36 -5.31
C GLU A 185 -23.05 -6.73 -6.63
N LEU A 186 -21.74 -6.54 -6.84
CA LEU A 186 -21.21 -5.93 -8.08
C LEU A 186 -21.34 -6.88 -9.26
N VAL A 187 -21.13 -8.18 -9.03
CA VAL A 187 -21.29 -9.21 -10.06
C VAL A 187 -22.75 -9.29 -10.51
N ALA A 188 -23.70 -9.21 -9.58
CA ALA A 188 -25.12 -9.20 -9.90
C ALA A 188 -25.54 -7.96 -10.70
N GLU A 189 -24.94 -6.80 -10.42
CA GLU A 189 -25.27 -5.54 -11.09
C GLU A 189 -24.61 -5.38 -12.47
N HIS A 190 -23.32 -5.70 -12.58
CA HIS A 190 -22.50 -5.38 -13.77
C HIS A 190 -21.99 -6.62 -14.52
N GLY A 191 -22.24 -7.83 -14.01
CA GLY A 191 -21.77 -9.10 -14.57
C GLY A 191 -20.35 -9.50 -14.17
N TYR A 192 -19.62 -8.66 -13.42
CA TYR A 192 -18.28 -8.93 -12.87
C TYR A 192 -17.93 -7.98 -11.71
N ASP A 193 -16.88 -8.28 -10.93
CA ASP A 193 -16.42 -7.38 -9.85
C ASP A 193 -15.65 -6.18 -10.45
N THR A 194 -16.36 -5.06 -10.64
CA THR A 194 -15.80 -3.82 -11.24
C THR A 194 -14.67 -3.20 -10.42
N LYS A 195 -14.58 -3.49 -9.12
CA LYS A 195 -13.49 -2.97 -8.26
C LYS A 195 -12.21 -3.78 -8.47
N PHE A 196 -12.30 -5.11 -8.54
CA PHE A 196 -11.13 -5.94 -8.89
C PHE A 196 -10.66 -5.68 -10.32
N ALA A 197 -11.60 -5.51 -11.28
CA ALA A 197 -11.28 -5.13 -12.65
C ALA A 197 -10.46 -3.83 -12.74
N MET A 198 -10.97 -2.76 -12.10
CA MET A 198 -10.28 -1.46 -12.07
C MET A 198 -8.91 -1.58 -11.40
N HIS A 199 -8.78 -2.32 -10.29
CA HIS A 199 -7.49 -2.49 -9.63
C HIS A 199 -6.47 -3.26 -10.49
N ALA A 200 -6.90 -4.28 -11.23
CA ALA A 200 -6.03 -5.00 -12.17
C ALA A 200 -5.48 -4.04 -13.25
N LEU A 201 -6.36 -3.26 -13.88
CA LEU A 201 -5.97 -2.30 -14.91
C LEU A 201 -5.09 -1.17 -14.37
N ARG A 202 -5.40 -0.64 -13.17
CA ARG A 202 -4.59 0.37 -12.50
C ARG A 202 -3.16 -0.12 -12.26
N LEU A 203 -2.99 -1.38 -11.84
CA LEU A 203 -1.66 -2.00 -11.72
C LEU A 203 -0.95 -2.06 -13.07
N GLY A 204 -1.66 -2.39 -14.14
CA GLY A 204 -1.14 -2.36 -15.51
C GLY A 204 -0.58 -0.99 -15.92
N VAL A 205 -1.38 0.06 -15.70
CA VAL A 205 -1.03 1.46 -16.02
C VAL A 205 0.17 1.92 -15.18
N GLN A 206 0.07 1.81 -13.86
CA GLN A 206 1.12 2.29 -12.95
C GLN A 206 2.41 1.49 -13.06
N GLY A 207 2.32 0.17 -13.28
CA GLY A 207 3.50 -0.67 -13.49
C GLY A 207 4.21 -0.32 -14.80
N THR A 208 3.44 -0.02 -15.86
CA THR A 208 4.00 0.46 -17.12
C THR A 208 4.72 1.79 -16.93
N GLU A 209 4.10 2.76 -16.26
CA GLU A 209 4.70 4.08 -15.99
C GLU A 209 5.98 3.94 -15.17
N LEU A 210 5.95 3.14 -14.08
CA LEU A 210 7.09 2.92 -13.21
C LEU A 210 8.28 2.32 -13.98
N LEU A 211 8.04 1.28 -14.79
CA LEU A 211 9.09 0.56 -15.51
C LEU A 211 9.64 1.31 -16.73
N THR A 212 8.97 2.38 -17.16
CA THR A 212 9.39 3.21 -18.30
C THR A 212 9.97 4.55 -17.88
N THR A 213 9.55 5.09 -16.73
CA THR A 213 9.93 6.44 -16.27
C THR A 213 10.63 6.48 -14.93
N GLY A 214 10.57 5.40 -14.16
CA GLY A 214 11.06 5.38 -12.78
C GLY A 214 10.12 6.08 -11.78
N ARG A 215 8.89 6.45 -12.17
CA ARG A 215 7.94 7.20 -11.34
C ARG A 215 6.52 6.64 -11.48
N ILE A 216 5.66 6.94 -10.50
CA ILE A 216 4.21 6.76 -10.57
C ILE A 216 3.57 8.13 -10.41
N SER A 217 2.64 8.48 -11.28
CA SER A 217 1.85 9.71 -11.17
C SER A 217 0.56 9.43 -10.39
N LEU A 218 0.27 10.30 -9.43
CA LEU A 218 -0.92 10.25 -8.58
C LEU A 218 -1.58 11.65 -8.55
N PRO A 219 -2.84 11.79 -9.00
CA PRO A 219 -3.72 10.75 -9.55
C PRO A 219 -3.23 10.18 -10.89
N VAL A 220 -3.82 9.06 -11.31
CA VAL A 220 -3.50 8.46 -12.61
C VAL A 220 -3.73 9.50 -13.72
N PRO A 221 -2.80 9.69 -14.67
CA PRO A 221 -2.99 10.65 -15.75
C PRO A 221 -4.09 10.27 -16.73
N GLU A 222 -4.65 11.25 -17.44
CA GLU A 222 -5.50 10.99 -18.61
C GLU A 222 -4.65 10.47 -19.78
N PRO A 223 -5.19 9.60 -20.66
CA PRO A 223 -6.59 9.14 -20.73
C PRO A 223 -6.92 7.92 -19.86
N ASP A 224 -5.93 7.32 -19.19
CA ASP A 224 -6.10 6.07 -18.45
C ASP A 224 -7.09 6.24 -17.28
N LEU A 225 -7.07 7.40 -16.62
CA LEU A 225 -8.00 7.69 -15.52
C LEU A 225 -9.47 7.61 -15.95
N ALA A 226 -9.83 8.20 -17.08
CA ALA A 226 -11.19 8.13 -17.61
C ALA A 226 -11.63 6.68 -17.86
N TYR A 227 -10.73 5.86 -18.42
CA TYR A 227 -11.02 4.45 -18.66
C TYR A 227 -11.18 3.66 -17.35
N LEU A 228 -10.29 3.84 -16.37
CA LEU A 228 -10.38 3.20 -15.06
C LEU A 228 -11.70 3.55 -14.35
N ARG A 229 -12.15 4.81 -14.45
CA ARG A 229 -13.45 5.25 -13.92
C ARG A 229 -14.62 4.61 -14.64
N ALA A 230 -14.58 4.49 -15.98
CA ALA A 230 -15.62 3.82 -16.76
C ALA A 230 -15.75 2.33 -16.37
N VAL A 231 -14.62 1.62 -16.22
CA VAL A 231 -14.61 0.23 -15.72
C VAL A 231 -15.18 0.16 -14.30
N ARG A 232 -14.79 1.08 -13.41
CA ARG A 232 -15.28 1.10 -12.03
C ARG A 232 -16.80 1.29 -11.93
N ARG A 233 -17.40 2.04 -12.85
CA ARG A 233 -18.86 2.26 -12.97
C ARG A 233 -19.59 1.16 -13.74
N GLY A 234 -18.88 0.15 -14.25
CA GLY A 234 -19.48 -0.93 -15.04
C GLY A 234 -19.92 -0.53 -16.44
N GLU A 235 -19.39 0.57 -16.98
CA GLU A 235 -19.74 1.09 -18.31
C GLU A 235 -19.03 0.34 -19.44
N VAL A 236 -17.99 -0.43 -19.10
CA VAL A 236 -17.18 -1.21 -20.06
C VAL A 236 -17.60 -2.68 -20.00
N PRO A 237 -17.93 -3.32 -21.15
CA PRO A 237 -18.23 -4.74 -21.21
C PRO A 237 -17.07 -5.60 -20.70
N LEU A 238 -17.39 -6.72 -20.03
CA LEU A 238 -16.37 -7.64 -19.48
C LEU A 238 -15.35 -8.10 -20.53
N GLY A 239 -15.78 -8.36 -21.76
CA GLY A 239 -14.87 -8.78 -22.84
C GLY A 239 -13.78 -7.74 -23.15
N ASP A 240 -14.14 -6.46 -23.17
CA ASP A 240 -13.21 -5.35 -23.43
C ASP A 240 -12.29 -5.10 -22.23
N VAL A 241 -12.82 -5.26 -21.00
CA VAL A 241 -12.02 -5.24 -19.77
C VAL A 241 -10.96 -6.34 -19.79
N LEU A 242 -11.35 -7.58 -20.10
CA LEU A 242 -10.42 -8.72 -20.18
C LEU A 242 -9.34 -8.48 -21.24
N ALA A 243 -9.72 -8.00 -22.43
CA ALA A 243 -8.75 -7.65 -23.47
C ALA A 243 -7.76 -6.57 -23.00
N SER A 244 -8.23 -5.57 -22.27
CA SER A 244 -7.38 -4.52 -21.71
C SER A 244 -6.43 -5.04 -20.62
N ILE A 245 -6.88 -6.01 -19.81
CA ILE A 245 -6.04 -6.70 -18.82
C ILE A 245 -4.96 -7.52 -19.53
N ASP A 246 -5.32 -8.28 -20.58
CA ASP A 246 -4.37 -9.04 -21.40
C ASP A 246 -3.31 -8.11 -22.04
N ASP A 247 -3.72 -6.94 -22.54
CA ASP A 247 -2.81 -5.92 -23.08
C ASP A 247 -1.84 -5.38 -22.03
N ALA A 248 -2.35 -5.09 -20.83
CA ALA A 248 -1.53 -4.65 -19.70
C ALA A 248 -0.52 -5.73 -19.27
N GLU A 249 -0.93 -6.99 -19.18
CA GLU A 249 -0.04 -8.12 -18.87
C GLU A 249 1.06 -8.23 -19.93
N ARG A 250 0.71 -8.22 -21.22
CA ARG A 250 1.69 -8.29 -22.31
C ARG A 250 2.69 -7.15 -22.26
N ARG A 251 2.23 -5.93 -21.93
CA ARG A 251 3.11 -4.76 -21.80
C ARG A 251 4.09 -4.92 -20.64
N LEU A 252 3.60 -5.32 -19.45
CA LEU A 252 4.44 -5.53 -18.28
C LEU A 252 5.46 -6.67 -18.51
N ILE A 253 5.07 -7.75 -19.19
CA ILE A 253 5.97 -8.84 -19.58
C ILE A 253 7.09 -8.31 -20.48
N GLY A 254 6.76 -7.50 -21.49
CA GLY A 254 7.75 -6.88 -22.37
C GLY A 254 8.71 -5.93 -21.64
N LEU A 255 8.25 -5.28 -20.57
CA LEU A 255 9.04 -4.34 -19.77
C LEU A 255 9.98 -5.00 -18.76
N ARG A 256 9.95 -6.33 -18.58
CA ARG A 256 10.93 -7.06 -17.75
C ARG A 256 12.37 -6.81 -18.21
N GLU A 257 12.55 -6.65 -19.52
CA GLU A 257 13.85 -6.35 -20.14
C GLU A 257 14.05 -4.85 -20.43
N SER A 258 13.20 -3.98 -19.88
CA SER A 258 13.32 -2.53 -20.04
C SER A 258 14.65 -2.03 -19.48
N THR A 259 15.41 -1.28 -20.26
CA THR A 259 16.63 -0.59 -19.81
C THR A 259 16.35 0.81 -19.28
N ALA A 260 15.07 1.23 -19.19
CA ALA A 260 14.69 2.56 -18.71
C ALA A 260 14.83 2.72 -17.20
N VAL A 261 14.81 1.61 -16.46
CA VAL A 261 15.05 1.56 -15.01
C VAL A 261 16.18 0.56 -14.68
N PRO A 262 16.86 0.72 -13.54
CA PRO A 262 17.93 -0.20 -13.14
C PRO A 262 17.45 -1.64 -12.97
N ASP A 263 18.35 -2.60 -13.17
CA ASP A 263 18.06 -4.02 -12.95
C ASP A 263 17.72 -4.33 -11.48
N GLU A 264 18.53 -3.80 -10.57
CA GLU A 264 18.38 -3.92 -9.13
C GLU A 264 18.21 -2.54 -8.49
N PRO A 265 17.47 -2.45 -7.37
CA PRO A 265 17.39 -1.22 -6.59
C PRO A 265 18.70 -0.97 -5.83
N ASP A 266 18.90 0.26 -5.36
CA ASP A 266 20.09 0.65 -4.59
C ASP A 266 19.99 0.21 -3.13
N ARG A 267 20.26 -1.08 -2.90
CA ARG A 267 20.25 -1.68 -1.56
C ARG A 267 21.26 -1.04 -0.62
N ALA A 268 22.42 -0.64 -1.13
CA ALA A 268 23.48 -0.03 -0.31
C ALA A 268 23.02 1.32 0.26
N TRP A 269 22.37 2.15 -0.56
CA TRP A 269 21.80 3.41 -0.10
C TRP A 269 20.67 3.18 0.92
N VAL A 270 19.77 2.22 0.66
CA VAL A 270 18.64 1.91 1.55
C VAL A 270 19.12 1.38 2.90
N ASP A 271 20.12 0.49 2.92
CA ASP A 271 20.72 -0.01 4.16
C ASP A 271 21.39 1.11 4.94
N ALA A 272 22.14 1.97 4.26
CA ALA A 272 22.74 3.14 4.89
C ALA A 272 21.66 4.10 5.43
N TRP A 273 20.52 4.26 4.73
CA TRP A 273 19.41 5.13 5.14
C TRP A 273 18.73 4.59 6.39
N LEU A 274 18.41 3.29 6.41
CA LEU A 274 17.89 2.62 7.59
C LEU A 274 18.85 2.80 8.78
N HIS A 275 20.14 2.56 8.58
CA HIS A 275 21.12 2.63 9.65
C HIS A 275 21.24 4.04 10.26
N ARG A 276 21.45 5.07 9.43
CA ARG A 276 21.62 6.45 9.91
C ARG A 276 20.34 7.00 10.56
N SER A 277 19.18 6.68 9.98
CA SER A 277 17.88 7.12 10.49
C SER A 277 17.58 6.50 11.86
N HIS A 278 17.85 5.20 12.04
CA HIS A 278 17.69 4.54 13.35
C HIS A 278 18.62 5.11 14.42
N LEU A 279 19.91 5.30 14.10
CA LEU A 279 20.86 5.90 15.06
C LEU A 279 20.43 7.30 15.50
N ALA A 280 19.98 8.13 14.54
CA ALA A 280 19.46 9.46 14.84
C ALA A 280 18.21 9.38 15.73
N PHE A 281 17.22 8.56 15.36
CA PHE A 281 15.99 8.35 16.12
C PHE A 281 16.26 7.89 17.56
N TRP A 282 17.13 6.89 17.75
CA TRP A 282 17.48 6.37 19.07
C TRP A 282 18.23 7.38 19.93
N SER A 283 19.03 8.28 19.33
CA SER A 283 19.74 9.31 20.09
C SER A 283 18.80 10.37 20.68
N GLN A 284 17.64 10.60 20.05
CA GLN A 284 16.64 11.58 20.46
C GLN A 284 15.64 11.05 21.51
N HIS A 285 15.58 9.72 21.69
CA HIS A 285 14.62 9.03 22.55
C HIS A 285 15.31 8.22 23.66
N ARG A 286 16.48 8.67 24.11
CA ARG A 286 17.19 8.13 25.28
C ARG A 286 16.65 8.68 26.59
#